data_AF-A0A938TT47-F1
#
_entry.id   AF-A0A938TT47-F1
#
_cell.length_a   1.000
_cell.length_b   1.000
_cell.length_c   1.000
_cell.angle_alpha   90.00
_cell.angle_beta   90.00
_cell.angle_gamma   90.00
#
_symmetry.space_group_name_H-M   'P 1'
#
loop_
_entity.id
_entity.type
_entity.pdbx_description
1 polymer ?
#
loop_
_entity_poly.entity_id
_entity_poly.type
_entity_poly.pdbx_seq_one_letter_code
_entity_poly.pdbx_strand_id
1 'polypeptide(L)'
;MRQMLIISLCTLGLTGCFGNFFTDEKQPMTLHSDRRTSGDMLMDTALELQIQERLHALQLPEQHRVYVKTFNRHVLLLGQVENRDLIQDISNLVEQTEGIHHVYNELTNGRSLTYWQQTKDSWITTKISSSMMVSPHIGLWKIHVLTENSVVYLFGIVTAEEEALAIEIARKTYGVRKVVTLFDRVETEAMTQTS
;
A
#
# COMPACT_ATOMS: atom_id res chain seq x y z
N MET A 1 48.95 40.95 -22.14
CA MET A 1 47.88 40.54 -23.07
C MET A 1 47.24 39.28 -22.53
N ARG A 2 45.92 39.31 -22.30
CA ARG A 2 44.93 38.22 -22.43
C ARG A 2 45.22 36.92 -21.63
N GLN A 3 44.34 36.40 -20.78
CA GLN A 3 42.89 36.48 -20.75
C GLN A 3 42.41 36.05 -19.35
N MET A 4 41.47 36.81 -18.80
CA MET A 4 40.72 36.43 -17.61
C MET A 4 39.78 35.28 -17.93
N LEU A 5 39.83 34.23 -17.11
CA LEU A 5 38.94 33.08 -17.15
C LEU A 5 37.61 33.48 -16.49
N ILE A 6 36.63 33.86 -17.31
CA ILE A 6 35.26 34.16 -16.89
C ILE A 6 34.56 32.84 -16.60
N ILE A 7 34.32 32.56 -15.32
CA ILE A 7 33.42 31.51 -14.86
C ILE A 7 32.00 31.97 -15.18
N SER A 8 31.47 31.46 -16.30
CA SER A 8 30.08 31.67 -16.71
C SER A 8 29.17 30.92 -15.74
N LEU A 9 28.59 31.69 -14.83
CA LEU A 9 27.51 31.28 -13.93
C LEU A 9 26.30 30.91 -14.79
N CYS A 10 26.05 29.61 -14.93
CA CYS A 10 24.90 29.06 -15.61
C CYS A 10 23.63 29.44 -14.83
N THR A 11 23.03 30.58 -15.17
CA THR A 11 21.69 30.94 -14.72
C THR A 11 20.70 30.05 -15.45
N LEU A 12 20.37 28.91 -14.84
CA LEU A 12 19.19 28.15 -15.24
C LEU A 12 17.96 29.02 -14.98
N GLY A 13 17.52 29.74 -16.00
CA GLY A 13 16.19 30.29 -16.07
C GLY A 13 15.20 29.13 -16.07
N LEU A 14 14.49 28.95 -14.96
CA LEU A 14 13.19 28.28 -14.98
C LEU A 14 12.20 29.18 -15.72
N THR A 15 12.28 29.21 -17.04
CA THR A 15 11.10 29.53 -17.84
C THR A 15 10.21 28.31 -17.79
N GLY A 16 9.28 28.32 -16.84
CA GLY A 16 8.23 27.32 -16.74
C GLY A 16 7.52 27.17 -18.08
N CYS A 17 7.39 25.93 -18.54
CA CYS A 17 6.50 25.59 -19.63
C CYS A 17 5.07 25.62 -19.04
N PHE A 18 4.50 26.82 -18.90
CA PHE A 18 3.05 26.96 -18.80
C PHE A 18 2.49 26.61 -20.18
N GLY A 19 2.35 25.31 -20.43
CA GLY A 19 1.54 24.81 -21.53
C GLY A 19 0.11 25.25 -21.27
N ASN A 20 -0.44 26.05 -22.18
CA ASN A 20 -1.85 26.39 -22.20
C ASN A 20 -2.67 25.11 -22.45
N PHE A 21 -2.98 24.38 -21.38
CA PHE A 21 -3.93 23.26 -21.39
C PHE A 21 -5.36 23.81 -21.31
N PHE A 22 -5.79 24.49 -22.38
CA PHE A 22 -7.19 24.80 -22.62
C PHE A 22 -7.47 24.51 -24.10
N THR A 23 -7.42 23.23 -24.47
CA THR A 23 -8.12 22.77 -25.67
C THR A 23 -9.18 21.80 -25.23
N ASP A 24 -10.41 22.24 -25.45
CA ASP A 24 -11.69 21.59 -25.23
C ASP A 24 -11.76 20.28 -26.04
N GLU A 25 -11.31 19.19 -25.43
CA GLU A 25 -11.69 17.84 -25.83
C GLU A 25 -12.07 17.09 -24.57
N LYS A 26 -13.38 16.93 -24.36
CA LYS A 26 -13.95 16.08 -23.32
C LYS A 26 -13.69 14.62 -23.64
N GLN A 27 -12.43 14.19 -23.57
CA GLN A 27 -12.17 12.78 -23.34
C GLN A 27 -12.60 12.51 -21.89
N PRO A 28 -13.52 11.57 -21.64
CA PRO A 28 -13.74 11.11 -20.28
C PRO A 28 -12.40 10.50 -19.83
N MET A 29 -11.62 11.27 -19.07
CA MET A 29 -10.58 10.72 -18.23
C MET A 29 -11.32 9.82 -17.25
N THR A 30 -11.45 8.54 -17.58
CA THR A 30 -11.70 7.51 -16.59
C THR A 30 -10.46 7.50 -15.71
N LEU A 31 -10.43 8.41 -14.73
CA LEU A 31 -9.57 8.31 -13.58
C LEU A 31 -9.95 6.98 -12.93
N HIS A 32 -9.23 5.94 -13.32
CA HIS A 32 -9.22 4.65 -12.65
C HIS A 32 -8.46 4.79 -11.33
N SER A 33 -8.75 5.85 -10.58
CA SER A 33 -8.28 6.08 -9.23
C SER A 33 -8.99 5.11 -8.28
N ASP A 34 -8.43 4.97 -7.09
CA ASP A 34 -8.99 4.19 -5.97
C ASP A 34 -10.53 4.23 -5.95
N ARG A 35 -11.15 3.06 -5.82
CA ARG A 35 -12.62 2.90 -5.81
C ARG A 35 -13.27 3.40 -4.51
N ARG A 36 -12.47 3.74 -3.49
CA ARG A 36 -12.93 4.28 -2.21
C ARG A 36 -13.26 5.78 -2.30
N THR A 37 -14.21 6.21 -1.47
CA THR A 37 -14.48 7.64 -1.30
C THR A 37 -13.43 8.28 -0.39
N SER A 38 -13.26 9.60 -0.47
CA SER A 38 -12.41 10.34 0.48
C SER A 38 -12.87 10.17 1.93
N GLY A 39 -14.18 9.95 2.16
CA GLY A 39 -14.73 9.67 3.48
C GLY A 39 -14.23 8.33 4.04
N ASP A 40 -14.20 7.29 3.20
CA ASP A 40 -13.68 5.98 3.59
C ASP A 40 -12.18 6.04 3.91
N MET A 41 -11.39 6.79 3.13
CA MET A 41 -9.95 6.97 3.38
C MET A 41 -9.67 7.71 4.69
N LEU A 42 -10.48 8.74 5.00
CA LEU A 42 -10.37 9.48 6.27
C LEU A 42 -10.75 8.58 7.45
N MET A 43 -11.80 7.77 7.30
CA MET A 43 -12.20 6.79 8.31
C MET A 43 -11.10 5.76 8.55
N ASP A 44 -10.51 5.20 7.49
CA ASP A 44 -9.39 4.26 7.58
C ASP A 44 -8.19 4.88 8.32
N THR A 45 -7.88 6.14 8.03
CA THR A 45 -6.80 6.88 8.67
C THR A 45 -7.08 7.11 10.15
N ALA A 46 -8.32 7.49 10.50
CA ALA A 46 -8.74 7.67 11.89
C ALA A 46 -8.65 6.35 12.68
N LEU A 47 -9.10 5.24 12.08
CA LEU A 47 -8.97 3.90 12.67
C LEU A 47 -7.50 3.49 12.85
N GLU A 48 -6.66 3.69 11.82
CA GLU A 48 -5.22 3.38 11.89
C GLU A 48 -4.55 4.14 13.05
N LEU A 49 -4.85 5.44 13.22
CA LEU A 49 -4.35 6.26 14.33
C LEU A 49 -4.87 5.79 15.70
N GLN A 50 -6.16 5.54 15.82
CA GLN A 50 -6.77 5.06 17.08
C GLN A 50 -6.16 3.73 17.52
N ILE A 51 -5.93 2.81 16.58
CA ILE A 51 -5.28 1.53 16.85
C ILE A 51 -3.83 1.75 17.28
N GLN A 52 -3.09 2.63 16.59
CA GLN A 52 -1.71 2.95 16.96
C GLN A 52 -1.60 3.52 18.37
N GLU A 53 -2.51 4.41 18.78
CA GLU A 53 -2.57 4.94 20.15
C GLU A 53 -2.81 3.83 21.18
N ARG A 54 -3.76 2.93 20.91
CA ARG A 54 -4.05 1.78 21.77
C ARG A 54 -2.87 0.83 21.91
N LEU A 55 -2.16 0.55 20.81
CA LEU A 55 -0.96 -0.29 20.84
C LEU A 55 0.20 0.39 21.56
N HIS A 56 0.37 1.70 21.38
CA HIS A 56 1.37 2.48 22.09
C HIS A 56 1.16 2.43 23.62
N ALA A 57 -0.09 2.42 24.08
CA ALA A 57 -0.42 2.29 25.50
C ALA A 57 0.05 0.96 26.12
N LEU A 58 0.27 -0.09 25.33
CA LEU A 58 0.83 -1.37 25.80
C LEU A 58 2.33 -1.30 26.11
N GLN A 59 3.02 -0.23 25.71
CA GLN A 59 4.46 -0.02 25.95
C GLN A 59 5.29 -1.24 25.52
N LEU A 60 5.03 -1.73 24.31
CA LEU A 60 5.74 -2.89 23.76
C LEU A 60 7.25 -2.64 23.76
N PRO A 61 8.08 -3.61 24.22
CA PRO A 61 9.52 -3.55 24.09
C PRO A 61 9.98 -3.25 22.66
N GLU A 62 11.08 -2.50 22.49
CA GLU A 62 11.61 -2.10 21.16
C GLU A 62 11.94 -3.28 20.23
N GLN A 63 12.16 -4.47 20.79
CA GLN A 63 12.41 -5.69 20.03
C GLN A 63 11.15 -6.23 19.33
N HIS A 64 9.95 -5.79 19.74
CA HIS A 64 8.69 -6.08 19.06
C HIS A 64 8.40 -4.99 18.03
N ARG A 65 7.84 -5.40 16.91
CA ARG A 65 7.39 -4.49 15.87
C ARG A 65 6.01 -4.92 15.43
N VAL A 66 5.05 -4.02 15.58
CA VAL A 66 3.69 -4.18 15.10
C VAL A 66 3.43 -3.07 14.11
N TYR A 67 3.25 -3.44 12.85
CA TYR A 67 2.81 -2.55 11.79
C TYR A 67 1.32 -2.75 11.57
N VAL A 68 0.59 -1.63 11.55
CA VAL A 68 -0.85 -1.61 11.36
C VAL A 68 -1.14 -0.94 10.04
N LYS A 69 -1.96 -1.57 9.22
CA LYS A 69 -2.52 -0.95 8.02
C LYS A 69 -4.02 -1.10 8.00
N THR A 70 -4.72 0.00 7.78
CA THR A 70 -6.18 -0.03 7.58
C THR A 70 -6.53 0.23 6.12
N PHE A 71 -7.48 -0.55 5.60
CA PHE A 71 -8.06 -0.36 4.28
C PHE A 71 -9.51 -0.83 4.27
N ASN A 72 -10.43 0.05 3.88
CA ASN A 72 -11.87 -0.21 3.82
C ASN A 72 -12.43 -0.76 5.16
N ARG A 73 -11.94 -0.26 6.30
CA ARG A 73 -12.25 -0.73 7.66
C ARG A 73 -11.79 -2.15 8.00
N HIS A 74 -11.03 -2.80 7.11
CA HIS A 74 -10.25 -3.99 7.45
C HIS A 74 -8.89 -3.56 7.97
N VAL A 75 -8.40 -4.27 8.98
CA VAL A 75 -7.09 -4.02 9.59
C VAL A 75 -6.17 -5.19 9.30
N LEU A 76 -4.96 -4.89 8.83
CA LEU A 76 -3.88 -5.84 8.68
C LEU A 76 -2.82 -5.57 9.75
N LEU A 77 -2.53 -6.57 10.57
CA LEU A 77 -1.45 -6.54 11.57
C LEU A 77 -0.27 -7.36 11.06
N LEU A 78 0.90 -6.73 10.98
CA LEU A 78 2.15 -7.33 10.53
C LEU A 78 3.27 -7.13 11.55
N GLY A 79 4.24 -8.03 11.53
CA GLY A 79 5.48 -7.88 12.29
C GLY A 79 5.77 -9.05 13.22
N GLN A 80 6.53 -8.77 14.28
CA GLN A 80 7.09 -9.79 15.16
C GLN A 80 6.94 -9.41 16.64
N VAL A 81 6.43 -10.35 17.42
CA VAL A 81 6.21 -10.20 18.86
C VAL A 81 6.70 -11.47 19.56
N GLU A 82 7.57 -11.36 20.55
CA GLU A 82 8.18 -12.52 21.24
C GLU A 82 7.30 -13.08 22.36
N ASN A 83 5.99 -13.17 22.13
CA ASN A 83 5.07 -13.86 23.04
C ASN A 83 3.77 -14.16 22.28
N ARG A 84 3.33 -15.42 22.29
CA ARG A 84 2.09 -15.81 21.61
C ARG A 84 0.85 -15.26 22.31
N ASP A 85 0.87 -15.16 23.64
CA ASP A 85 -0.23 -14.60 24.40
C ASP A 85 -0.38 -13.11 24.07
N LEU A 86 0.74 -12.39 23.99
CA LEU A 86 0.73 -10.97 23.60
C LEU A 86 0.24 -10.74 22.16
N ILE A 87 0.53 -11.67 21.23
CA ILE A 87 -0.05 -11.62 19.87
C ILE A 87 -1.58 -11.71 19.93
N GLN A 88 -2.11 -12.60 20.78
CA GLN A 88 -3.55 -12.74 20.95
C GLN A 88 -4.15 -11.51 21.65
N ASP A 89 -3.49 -10.96 22.66
CA ASP A 89 -3.92 -9.74 23.35
C ASP A 89 -3.97 -8.54 22.40
N ILE A 90 -2.95 -8.40 21.53
CA ILE A 90 -2.93 -7.39 20.47
C ILE A 90 -4.10 -7.61 19.49
N SER A 91 -4.35 -8.84 19.05
CA SER A 91 -5.50 -9.16 18.18
C SER A 91 -6.82 -8.72 18.82
N ASN A 92 -7.05 -9.13 20.07
CA ASN A 92 -8.26 -8.84 20.81
C ASN A 92 -8.45 -7.33 21.04
N LEU A 93 -7.36 -6.61 21.39
CA LEU A 93 -7.37 -5.17 21.58
C LEU A 93 -7.80 -4.43 20.30
N VAL A 94 -7.28 -4.88 19.16
CA VAL A 94 -7.60 -4.30 17.84
C VAL A 94 -9.04 -4.64 17.47
N GLU A 95 -9.45 -5.91 17.59
CA GLU A 95 -10.82 -6.37 17.29
C GLU A 95 -11.91 -5.65 18.09
N GLN A 96 -11.60 -5.21 19.32
CA GLN A 96 -12.52 -4.42 20.16
C GLN A 96 -12.63 -2.94 19.76
N THR A 97 -11.89 -2.49 18.76
CA THR A 97 -11.97 -1.12 18.26
C THR A 97 -13.21 -0.96 17.39
N GLU A 98 -14.10 -0.05 17.79
CA GLU A 98 -15.35 0.21 17.07
C GLU A 98 -15.10 0.65 15.61
N GLY A 99 -15.96 0.19 14.70
CA GLY A 99 -15.90 0.58 13.29
C GLY A 99 -15.01 -0.31 12.42
N ILE A 100 -14.24 -1.23 13.00
CA ILE A 100 -13.51 -2.27 12.26
C ILE A 100 -14.47 -3.34 11.76
N HIS A 101 -14.26 -3.80 10.53
CA HIS A 101 -15.02 -4.90 9.92
C HIS A 101 -14.34 -6.25 10.13
N HIS A 102 -13.02 -6.29 9.98
CA HIS A 102 -12.24 -7.51 10.16
C HIS A 102 -10.78 -7.20 10.50
N VAL A 103 -10.15 -8.09 11.25
CA VAL A 103 -8.72 -8.03 11.59
C VAL A 103 -8.00 -9.23 11.00
N TYR A 104 -7.11 -8.97 10.05
CA TYR A 104 -6.18 -9.95 9.51
C TYR A 104 -4.90 -9.91 10.34
N ASN A 105 -4.80 -10.84 11.29
CA ASN A 105 -3.63 -10.96 12.16
C ASN A 105 -2.56 -11.86 11.54
N GLU A 106 -1.49 -11.25 11.05
CA GLU A 106 -0.32 -11.93 10.48
C GLU A 106 0.95 -11.61 11.28
N LEU A 107 0.77 -11.31 12.59
CA LEU A 107 1.87 -11.20 13.53
C LEU A 107 2.52 -12.57 13.73
N THR A 108 3.84 -12.58 13.72
CA THR A 108 4.62 -13.80 13.89
C THR A 108 5.34 -13.80 15.23
N ASN A 109 5.48 -14.99 15.83
CA ASN A 109 6.24 -15.13 17.06
C ASN A 109 7.74 -15.03 16.76
N GLY A 110 8.42 -14.05 17.36
CA GLY A 110 9.86 -13.89 17.23
C GLY A 110 10.34 -12.44 17.38
N ARG A 111 11.63 -12.24 17.11
CA ARG A 111 12.29 -10.93 17.12
C ARG A 111 12.00 -10.16 15.84
N SER A 112 12.02 -8.83 15.95
CA SER A 112 11.96 -7.95 14.79
C SER A 112 12.98 -8.30 13.71
N LEU A 113 12.57 -8.15 12.45
CA LEU A 113 13.43 -8.40 11.30
C LEU A 113 14.69 -7.52 11.31
N THR A 114 15.79 -8.07 10.81
CA THR A 114 17.01 -7.29 10.57
C THR A 114 16.77 -6.18 9.54
N TYR A 115 17.54 -5.09 9.65
CA TYR A 115 17.48 -3.99 8.68
C TYR A 115 17.70 -4.45 7.22
N TRP A 116 18.58 -5.43 7.03
CA TRP A 116 18.83 -6.03 5.71
C TRP A 116 17.60 -6.73 5.14
N GLN A 117 16.84 -7.45 5.98
CA GLN A 117 15.62 -8.11 5.53
C GLN A 117 14.54 -7.07 5.20
N GLN A 118 14.38 -6.03 6.02
CA GLN A 118 13.43 -4.95 5.76
C GLN A 118 13.73 -4.21 4.44
N THR A 119 15.03 -3.99 4.14
CA THR A 119 15.46 -3.41 2.86
C THR A 119 15.11 -4.31 1.68
N LYS A 120 15.31 -5.63 1.81
CA LYS A 120 14.89 -6.60 0.78
C LYS A 120 13.38 -6.57 0.55
N ASP A 121 12.60 -6.53 1.63
CA ASP A 121 11.14 -6.50 1.54
C ASP A 121 10.62 -5.20 0.93
N SER A 122 11.27 -4.06 1.22
CA SER A 122 10.99 -2.77 0.58
C SER A 122 11.28 -2.82 -0.93
N TRP A 123 12.37 -3.48 -1.32
CA TRP A 123 12.72 -3.67 -2.74
C TRP A 123 11.72 -4.58 -3.46
N ILE A 124 11.31 -5.68 -2.83
CA ILE A 124 10.25 -6.58 -3.35
C ILE A 124 8.96 -5.77 -3.56
N THR A 125 8.52 -5.03 -2.54
CA THR A 125 7.34 -4.16 -2.60
C THR A 125 7.44 -3.20 -3.78
N THR A 126 8.57 -2.48 -3.91
CA THR A 126 8.79 -1.51 -4.99
C THR A 126 8.70 -2.17 -6.36
N LYS A 127 9.29 -3.36 -6.54
CA LYS A 127 9.27 -4.09 -7.81
C LYS A 127 7.86 -4.55 -8.19
N ILE A 128 7.10 -5.07 -7.22
CA ILE A 128 5.72 -5.51 -7.44
C ILE A 128 4.83 -4.30 -7.76
N SER A 129 4.87 -3.25 -6.92
CA SER A 129 4.07 -2.04 -7.12
C SER A 129 4.37 -1.38 -8.47
N SER A 130 5.64 -1.29 -8.85
CA SER A 130 6.02 -0.73 -10.16
C SER A 130 5.52 -1.60 -11.32
N SER A 131 5.56 -2.93 -11.18
CA SER A 131 5.07 -3.86 -12.21
C SER A 131 3.55 -3.78 -12.37
N MET A 132 2.81 -3.62 -11.26
CA MET A 132 1.37 -3.39 -11.29
C MET A 132 1.03 -2.03 -11.92
N MET A 133 1.81 -0.99 -11.60
CA MET A 133 1.60 0.37 -12.10
C MET A 133 1.75 0.49 -13.62
N VAL A 134 2.66 -0.27 -14.23
CA VAL A 134 2.86 -0.26 -15.69
C VAL A 134 1.96 -1.26 -16.44
N SER A 135 1.15 -2.05 -15.72
CA SER A 135 0.23 -3.01 -16.33
C SER A 135 -0.98 -2.27 -16.90
N PRO A 136 -1.34 -2.47 -18.18
CA PRO A 136 -2.53 -1.84 -18.77
C PRO A 136 -3.84 -2.39 -18.18
N HIS A 137 -3.79 -3.54 -17.50
CA HIS A 137 -4.96 -4.22 -16.95
C HIS A 137 -5.18 -3.93 -15.45
N ILE A 138 -4.18 -3.37 -14.75
CA ILE A 138 -4.32 -2.93 -13.36
C ILE A 138 -4.29 -1.41 -13.38
N GLY A 139 -5.41 -0.79 -13.03
CA GLY A 139 -5.47 0.67 -12.90
C GLY A 139 -4.49 1.19 -11.85
N LEU A 140 -4.00 2.42 -12.07
CA LEU A 140 -3.10 3.08 -11.14
C LEU A 140 -3.70 3.11 -9.73
N TRP A 141 -2.91 2.70 -8.72
CA TRP A 141 -3.27 2.78 -7.29
C TRP A 141 -4.45 1.91 -6.82
N LYS A 142 -4.97 0.98 -7.63
CA LYS A 142 -6.07 0.09 -7.21
C LYS A 142 -5.65 -0.98 -6.20
N ILE A 143 -4.38 -1.37 -6.23
CA ILE A 143 -3.83 -2.47 -5.43
C ILE A 143 -2.67 -1.93 -4.61
N HIS A 144 -2.78 -2.15 -3.31
CA HIS A 144 -1.73 -1.87 -2.36
C HIS A 144 -0.94 -3.14 -2.07
N VAL A 145 0.37 -2.94 -1.90
CA VAL A 145 1.33 -4.02 -1.70
C VAL A 145 2.11 -3.71 -0.43
N LEU A 146 2.14 -4.66 0.48
CA LEU A 146 3.07 -4.67 1.61
C LEU A 146 3.87 -5.97 1.58
N THR A 147 5.14 -5.90 1.97
CA THR A 147 5.97 -7.11 2.11
C THR A 147 6.58 -7.12 3.50
N GLU A 148 6.45 -8.26 4.20
CA GLU A 148 7.04 -8.48 5.51
C GLU A 148 7.62 -9.90 5.54
N ASN A 149 8.92 -10.02 5.84
CA ASN A 149 9.65 -11.28 5.86
C ASN A 149 9.47 -12.11 4.57
N SER A 150 9.57 -11.45 3.42
CA SER A 150 9.36 -12.06 2.09
C SER A 150 7.97 -12.66 1.86
N VAL A 151 6.98 -12.33 2.70
CA VAL A 151 5.55 -12.58 2.47
C VAL A 151 4.94 -11.30 1.94
N VAL A 152 4.27 -11.40 0.79
CA VAL A 152 3.59 -10.28 0.14
C VAL A 152 2.12 -10.30 0.53
N TYR A 153 1.62 -9.17 0.98
CA TYR A 153 0.21 -8.91 1.30
C TYR A 153 -0.33 -7.96 0.24
N LEU A 154 -1.35 -8.43 -0.49
CA LEU A 154 -2.05 -7.66 -1.51
C LEU A 154 -3.44 -7.31 -1.02
N PHE A 155 -3.81 -6.05 -1.09
CA PHE A 155 -5.13 -5.56 -0.65
C PHE A 155 -5.62 -4.43 -1.55
N GLY A 156 -6.93 -4.26 -1.61
CA GLY A 156 -7.59 -3.34 -2.53
C GLY A 156 -9.02 -3.75 -2.86
N ILE A 157 -9.73 -2.89 -3.58
CA ILE A 157 -11.04 -3.21 -4.14
C ILE A 157 -10.84 -3.58 -5.61
N VAL A 158 -10.99 -4.85 -5.97
CA VAL A 158 -10.54 -5.41 -7.26
C VAL A 158 -11.61 -6.27 -7.93
N THR A 159 -11.55 -6.41 -9.26
CA THR A 159 -12.27 -7.46 -9.97
C THR A 159 -11.52 -8.80 -9.89
N ALA A 160 -12.17 -9.90 -10.26
CA ALA A 160 -11.52 -11.21 -10.30
C ALA A 160 -10.30 -11.26 -11.25
N GLU A 161 -10.35 -10.52 -12.36
CA GLU A 161 -9.25 -10.42 -13.32
C GLU A 161 -8.06 -9.63 -12.74
N GLU A 162 -8.34 -8.48 -12.10
CA GLU A 162 -7.33 -7.66 -11.43
C GLU A 162 -6.63 -8.43 -10.31
N GLU A 163 -7.38 -9.19 -9.50
CA GLU A 163 -6.84 -10.05 -8.45
C GLU A 163 -5.92 -11.14 -9.02
N ALA A 164 -6.37 -11.87 -10.03
CA ALA A 164 -5.61 -12.96 -10.62
C ALA A 164 -4.26 -12.46 -11.18
N LEU A 165 -4.29 -11.33 -11.88
CA LEU A 165 -3.09 -10.71 -12.43
C LEU A 165 -2.15 -10.20 -11.33
N ALA A 166 -2.70 -9.61 -10.27
CA ALA A 166 -1.90 -9.11 -9.15
C ALA A 166 -1.17 -10.24 -8.42
N ILE A 167 -1.86 -11.36 -8.18
CA ILE A 167 -1.28 -12.59 -7.62
C ILE A 167 -0.16 -13.11 -8.53
N GLU A 168 -0.37 -13.13 -9.84
CA GLU A 168 0.63 -13.60 -10.80
C GLU A 168 1.91 -12.74 -10.78
N ILE A 169 1.77 -11.41 -10.82
CA ILE A 169 2.88 -10.46 -10.74
C ILE A 169 3.67 -10.66 -9.44
N ALA A 170 2.96 -10.76 -8.30
CA ALA A 170 3.60 -10.98 -7.02
C ALA A 170 4.35 -12.31 -6.96
N ARG A 171 3.72 -13.42 -7.39
CA ARG A 171 4.32 -14.76 -7.37
C ARG A 171 5.55 -14.89 -8.27
N LYS A 172 5.57 -14.20 -9.42
CA LYS A 172 6.72 -14.21 -10.35
C LYS A 172 7.88 -13.33 -9.89
N THR A 173 7.68 -12.51 -8.85
CA THR A 173 8.72 -11.62 -8.35
C THR A 173 9.74 -12.40 -7.51
N TYR A 174 11.01 -12.35 -7.94
CA TYR A 174 12.11 -12.98 -7.20
C TYR A 174 12.18 -12.51 -5.74
N GLY A 175 12.37 -13.47 -4.83
CA GLY A 175 12.44 -13.22 -3.38
C GLY A 175 11.10 -13.34 -2.67
N VAL A 176 9.97 -13.46 -3.38
CA VAL A 176 8.66 -13.72 -2.77
C VAL A 176 8.56 -15.18 -2.34
N ARG A 177 8.18 -15.42 -1.08
CA ARG A 177 8.00 -16.75 -0.49
C ARG A 177 6.53 -17.17 -0.39
N LYS A 178 5.65 -16.22 -0.05
CA LYS A 178 4.20 -16.44 0.10
C LYS A 178 3.49 -15.17 -0.38
N VAL A 179 2.30 -15.35 -0.94
CA VAL A 179 1.38 -14.26 -1.26
C VAL A 179 0.10 -14.49 -0.46
N VAL A 180 -0.34 -13.45 0.24
CA VAL A 180 -1.61 -13.38 0.99
C VAL A 180 -2.45 -12.29 0.35
N THR A 181 -3.71 -12.59 0.06
CA THR A 181 -4.65 -11.67 -0.57
C THR A 181 -5.76 -11.28 0.39
N LEU A 182 -6.09 -9.99 0.38
CA LEU A 182 -6.97 -9.31 1.31
C LEU A 182 -7.84 -8.34 0.48
N PHE A 183 -8.49 -8.90 -0.54
CA PHE A 183 -9.20 -8.14 -1.55
C PHE A 183 -10.70 -8.09 -1.28
N ASP A 184 -11.27 -6.90 -1.45
CA ASP A 184 -12.71 -6.74 -1.58
C ASP A 184 -13.07 -6.88 -3.06
N ARG A 185 -13.79 -7.96 -3.38
CA ARG A 185 -14.19 -8.22 -4.77
C ARG A 185 -15.40 -7.40 -5.15
N VAL A 186 -15.31 -6.70 -6.27
CA VAL A 186 -16.46 -6.09 -6.94
C VAL A 186 -16.80 -6.88 -8.19
N GLU A 187 -18.09 -7.12 -8.41
CA GLU A 187 -18.56 -7.65 -9.68
C GLU A 187 -18.36 -6.58 -10.75
N THR A 188 -17.78 -6.98 -11.89
CA THR A 188 -17.77 -6.12 -13.07
C THR A 188 -19.22 -5.99 -13.50
N GLU A 189 -19.87 -4.85 -13.22
CA GLU A 189 -21.19 -4.55 -13.79
C GLU A 189 -21.08 -4.72 -15.30
N ALA A 190 -21.69 -5.80 -15.81
CA ALA A 190 -21.83 -6.00 -17.23
C ALA A 190 -22.59 -4.78 -17.76
N MET A 191 -21.91 -3.96 -18.57
CA MET A 191 -22.51 -2.88 -19.33
C MET A 191 -23.70 -3.47 -20.10
N THR A 192 -24.89 -3.38 -19.52
CA THR A 192 -26.12 -3.76 -20.17
C THR A 192 -26.36 -2.64 -21.15
N GLN A 193 -26.00 -2.90 -22.42
CA GLN A 193 -26.36 -2.08 -23.54
C GLN A 193 -27.88 -2.01 -23.59
N THR A 194 -28.46 -0.92 -23.05
CA THR A 194 -29.83 -0.56 -23.40
C THR A 194 -29.81 -0.12 -24.85
N SER A 195 -30.35 -1.00 -25.69
CA SER A 195 -30.69 -0.75 -27.09
C SER A 195 -31.75 0.33 -27.24
#